data_AF-A0A235IAT3-F1
#
_entry.id   AF-A0A235IAT3-F1
#
_cell.length_a   1.000
_cell.length_b   1.000
_cell.length_c   1.000
_cell.angle_alpha   90.00
_cell.angle_beta   90.00
_cell.angle_gamma   90.00
#
_symmetry.space_group_name_H-M   'P 1'
#
loop_
_entity.id
_entity.type
_entity.pdbx_description
1 polymer ?
#
loop_
_entity_poly.entity_id
_entity_poly.type
_entity_poly.pdbx_seq_one_letter_code
_entity_poly.pdbx_strand_id
1 'polypeptide(L)'
;MAKPKPVGEKVPKQMEGKFEEITRLTDAFCSEHLNAEYAEMSRQLAAALCRKRPSPLVAGLAKSWACGIVHALGMVNFLFDSSQTPYIKASELYQVFGVAESTGQGKSKTIRDAMKMSYYDTTWCLPSRLDRHPTAWLISVNGLPIDARYAPSEIQEEAFRRGLIPYLPPINDSF
;
A
#
# COMPACT_ATOMS: atom_id res chain seq x y z
N MET A 1 24.26 -15.47 0.75
CA MET A 1 22.99 -15.93 1.35
C MET A 1 21.86 -15.60 0.39
N ALA A 2 21.09 -16.60 -0.04
CA ALA A 2 19.97 -16.38 -0.96
C ALA A 2 18.90 -15.52 -0.26
N LYS A 3 18.48 -14.43 -0.92
CA LYS A 3 17.35 -13.61 -0.45
C LYS A 3 16.12 -14.52 -0.29
N PRO A 4 15.35 -14.42 0.81
CA PRO A 4 14.15 -15.22 0.96
C PRO A 4 13.21 -14.94 -0.23
N LYS A 5 12.77 -16.01 -0.90
CA LYS A 5 11.75 -15.96 -1.94
C LYS A 5 10.50 -15.31 -1.34
N PRO A 6 9.85 -14.31 -1.98
CA PRO A 6 8.62 -13.72 -1.47
C PRO A 6 7.61 -14.85 -1.22
N VAL A 7 6.98 -14.86 -0.05
CA VAL A 7 5.88 -15.79 0.24
C VAL A 7 4.77 -15.44 -0.75
N GLY A 8 4.64 -16.24 -1.82
CA GLY A 8 3.70 -15.99 -2.90
C GLY A 8 2.30 -15.71 -2.37
N GLU A 9 1.62 -14.74 -2.97
CA GLU A 9 0.35 -14.25 -2.48
C GLU A 9 -0.69 -15.38 -2.53
N LYS A 10 -1.28 -15.73 -1.37
CA LYS A 10 -2.31 -16.78 -1.30
C LYS A 10 -3.59 -16.32 -2.00
N VAL A 11 -3.88 -16.85 -3.18
CA VAL A 11 -5.07 -16.55 -4.00
C VAL A 11 -5.94 -17.81 -4.13
N PRO A 12 -7.28 -17.72 -3.98
CA PRO A 12 -8.16 -18.86 -4.25
C PRO A 12 -8.06 -19.29 -5.73
N LYS A 13 -8.04 -20.60 -6.00
CA LYS A 13 -7.86 -21.16 -7.36
C LYS A 13 -8.77 -20.54 -8.43
N GLN A 14 -10.04 -20.30 -8.09
CA GLN A 14 -11.01 -19.67 -8.99
C GLN A 14 -10.69 -18.21 -9.36
N MET A 15 -9.80 -17.55 -8.63
CA MET A 15 -9.40 -16.16 -8.83
C MET A 15 -8.02 -16.02 -9.48
N GLU A 16 -7.26 -17.10 -9.70
CA GLU A 16 -5.88 -17.07 -10.23
C GLU A 16 -5.79 -16.28 -11.54
N GLY A 17 -6.59 -16.64 -12.55
CA GLY A 17 -6.57 -15.92 -13.84
C GLY A 17 -6.95 -14.44 -13.73
N LYS A 18 -7.87 -14.08 -12.82
CA LYS A 18 -8.25 -12.68 -12.59
C LYS A 18 -7.13 -11.91 -11.89
N PHE A 19 -6.47 -12.54 -10.93
CA PHE A 19 -5.34 -11.99 -10.21
C PHE A 19 -4.14 -11.76 -11.14
N GLU A 20 -3.79 -12.73 -11.97
CA GLU A 20 -2.71 -12.62 -12.95
C GLU A 20 -2.96 -11.49 -13.96
N GLU A 21 -4.19 -11.37 -14.47
CA GLU A 21 -4.53 -10.30 -15.39
C GLU A 21 -4.40 -8.92 -14.74
N ILE A 22 -4.90 -8.75 -13.51
CA ILE A 22 -4.81 -7.49 -12.76
C ILE A 22 -3.34 -7.15 -12.46
N THR A 23 -2.58 -8.11 -11.94
CA THR A 23 -1.19 -7.89 -11.51
C THR A 23 -0.28 -7.58 -12.69
N ARG A 24 -0.46 -8.24 -13.83
CA ARG A 24 0.25 -7.89 -15.07
C ARG A 24 0.01 -6.43 -15.47
N LEU A 25 -1.23 -5.95 -15.36
CA LEU A 25 -1.59 -4.57 -15.70
C LEU A 25 -1.02 -3.56 -14.70
N THR A 26 -1.08 -3.86 -13.39
CA THR A 26 -0.50 -2.98 -12.38
C THR A 26 1.02 -2.96 -12.45
N ASP A 27 1.66 -4.10 -12.71
CA ASP A 27 3.12 -4.21 -12.79
C ASP A 27 3.67 -3.44 -13.99
N ALA A 28 3.02 -3.56 -15.15
CA ALA A 28 3.36 -2.77 -16.33
C ALA A 28 3.26 -1.26 -16.02
N PHE A 29 2.12 -0.82 -15.48
CA PHE A 29 1.91 0.59 -15.11
C PHE A 29 2.97 1.08 -14.11
N CYS A 30 3.22 0.32 -13.05
CA CYS A 30 4.15 0.72 -11.99
C CYS A 30 5.60 0.76 -12.50
N SER A 31 5.97 -0.13 -13.41
CA SER A 31 7.31 -0.15 -14.02
C SER A 31 7.57 1.07 -14.92
N GLU A 32 6.53 1.60 -15.57
CA GLU A 32 6.65 2.72 -16.50
C GLU A 32 6.47 4.07 -15.81
N HIS A 33 5.54 4.16 -14.86
CA HIS A 33 5.12 5.45 -14.28
C HIS A 33 5.41 5.61 -12.78
N LEU A 34 5.67 4.53 -12.04
CA LEU A 34 5.85 4.58 -10.59
C LEU A 34 7.17 3.91 -10.17
N ASN A 35 7.09 2.90 -9.29
CA ASN A 35 8.24 2.18 -8.78
C ASN A 35 7.86 0.75 -8.35
N ALA A 36 8.87 -0.02 -7.93
CA ALA A 36 8.70 -1.40 -7.50
C ALA A 36 7.84 -1.56 -6.22
N GLU A 37 7.82 -0.56 -5.33
CA GLU A 37 7.00 -0.61 -4.11
C GLU A 37 5.50 -0.57 -4.45
N TYR A 38 5.10 0.28 -5.40
CA TYR A 38 3.71 0.30 -5.88
C TYR A 38 3.33 -1.01 -6.58
N ALA A 39 4.23 -1.61 -7.35
CA ALA A 39 3.97 -2.90 -8.01
C ALA A 39 3.71 -4.00 -6.96
N GLU A 40 4.61 -4.12 -5.98
CA GLU A 40 4.48 -5.09 -4.88
C GLU A 40 3.22 -4.86 -4.05
N MET A 41 2.96 -3.63 -3.64
CA MET A 41 1.77 -3.29 -2.86
C MET A 41 0.48 -3.55 -3.66
N SER A 42 0.51 -3.34 -4.98
CA SER A 42 -0.61 -3.64 -5.87
C SER A 42 -0.92 -5.13 -5.94
N ARG A 43 0.11 -5.99 -6.02
CA ARG A 43 -0.05 -7.46 -5.97
C ARG A 43 -0.64 -7.92 -4.64
N GLN A 44 -0.10 -7.40 -3.52
CA GLN A 44 -0.61 -7.72 -2.19
C GLN A 44 -2.08 -7.32 -2.01
N LEU A 45 -2.45 -6.13 -2.49
CA LEU A 45 -3.82 -5.63 -2.45
C LEU A 45 -4.75 -6.45 -3.35
N ALA A 46 -4.33 -6.76 -4.58
CA ALA A 46 -5.09 -7.61 -5.49
C ALA A 46 -5.38 -8.98 -4.85
N ALA A 47 -4.37 -9.62 -4.26
CA ALA A 47 -4.55 -10.89 -3.59
C ALA A 47 -5.47 -10.80 -2.36
N ALA A 48 -5.37 -9.73 -1.58
CA ALA A 48 -6.26 -9.49 -0.45
C ALA A 48 -7.72 -9.32 -0.89
N LEU A 49 -7.95 -8.62 -2.00
CA LEU A 49 -9.28 -8.47 -2.61
C LEU A 49 -9.80 -9.80 -3.16
N CYS A 50 -8.95 -10.66 -3.74
CA CYS A 50 -9.33 -12.02 -4.17
C CYS A 50 -9.82 -12.89 -3.00
N ARG A 51 -9.34 -12.64 -1.78
CA ARG A 51 -9.74 -13.40 -0.57
C ARG A 51 -11.02 -12.89 0.10
N LYS A 52 -11.54 -11.72 -0.27
CA LYS A 52 -12.82 -11.20 0.26
C LYS A 52 -13.98 -12.11 -0.14
N ARG A 53 -15.04 -12.14 0.68
CA ARG A 53 -16.24 -12.97 0.46
C ARG A 53 -17.51 -12.11 0.55
N PRO A 54 -18.23 -11.88 -0.56
CA PRO A 54 -17.79 -12.15 -1.95
C PRO A 54 -16.58 -11.27 -2.32
N SER A 55 -15.78 -11.71 -3.29
CA SER A 55 -14.68 -10.87 -3.79
C SER A 55 -15.25 -9.81 -4.73
N PRO A 56 -14.90 -8.52 -4.57
CA PRO A 56 -15.37 -7.48 -5.49
C PRO A 56 -14.83 -7.69 -6.91
N LEU A 57 -13.70 -8.38 -7.05
CA LEU A 57 -13.02 -8.60 -8.33
C LEU A 57 -13.76 -9.58 -9.27
N VAL A 58 -14.78 -10.28 -8.77
CA VAL A 58 -15.58 -11.23 -9.56
C VAL A 58 -16.27 -10.52 -10.74
N ALA A 59 -16.74 -9.29 -10.54
CA ALA A 59 -17.46 -8.53 -11.54
C ALA A 59 -16.64 -7.36 -12.11
N GLY A 60 -16.71 -7.16 -13.42
CA GLY A 60 -16.05 -6.05 -14.13
C GLY A 60 -14.68 -6.40 -14.71
N LEU A 61 -14.17 -5.50 -15.55
CA LEU A 61 -12.92 -5.70 -16.30
C LEU A 61 -11.70 -5.60 -15.38
N ALA A 62 -10.67 -6.43 -15.63
CA ALA A 62 -9.43 -6.40 -14.85
C ALA A 62 -8.74 -5.03 -14.94
N LYS A 63 -8.75 -4.42 -16.12
CA LYS A 63 -8.22 -3.07 -16.37
C LYS A 63 -8.82 -1.99 -15.46
N SER A 64 -10.14 -2.04 -15.22
CA SER A 64 -10.79 -1.12 -14.28
C SER A 64 -10.40 -1.38 -12.82
N TRP A 65 -10.20 -2.64 -12.44
CA TRP A 65 -9.74 -2.99 -11.08
C TRP A 65 -8.27 -2.64 -10.86
N ALA A 66 -7.39 -2.88 -11.84
CA ALA A 66 -5.98 -2.48 -11.80
C ALA A 66 -5.85 -0.97 -11.62
N CYS A 67 -6.59 -0.19 -12.41
CA CYS A 67 -6.70 1.26 -12.26
C CYS A 67 -7.17 1.66 -10.85
N GLY A 68 -8.24 1.04 -10.35
CA GLY A 68 -8.77 1.30 -9.01
C GLY A 68 -7.79 0.96 -7.88
N ILE A 69 -6.99 -0.11 -8.04
CA ILE A 69 -5.95 -0.56 -7.10
C ILE A 69 -4.86 0.50 -6.99
N VAL A 70 -4.27 0.89 -8.12
CA VAL A 70 -3.20 1.90 -8.13
C VAL A 70 -3.73 3.23 -7.61
N HIS A 71 -4.96 3.62 -7.99
CA HIS A 71 -5.55 4.84 -7.48
C HIS A 71 -5.81 4.79 -5.96
N ALA A 72 -6.33 3.68 -5.43
CA ALA A 72 -6.57 3.53 -3.99
C ALA A 72 -5.27 3.60 -3.18
N LEU A 73 -4.23 2.90 -3.62
CA LEU A 73 -2.90 2.99 -3.03
C LEU A 73 -2.32 4.40 -3.17
N GLY A 74 -2.52 5.02 -4.34
CA GLY A 74 -2.11 6.39 -4.61
C GLY A 74 -2.70 7.39 -3.63
N MET A 75 -3.99 7.25 -3.30
CA MET A 75 -4.63 8.11 -2.28
C MET A 75 -3.97 7.96 -0.91
N VAL A 76 -3.86 6.75 -0.38
CA VAL A 76 -3.28 6.48 0.95
C VAL A 76 -1.83 6.98 1.05
N ASN A 77 -1.15 7.00 -0.09
CA ASN A 77 0.25 7.32 -0.18
C ASN A 77 0.51 8.69 -0.83
N PHE A 78 -0.47 9.58 -0.92
CA PHE A 78 -0.27 10.95 -1.44
C PHE A 78 0.35 11.01 -2.85
N LEU A 79 0.14 9.99 -3.69
CA LEU A 79 0.72 9.90 -5.04
C LEU A 79 0.35 11.08 -5.94
N PHE A 80 -0.81 11.70 -5.68
CA PHE A 80 -1.36 12.78 -6.47
C PHE A 80 -0.95 14.17 -5.97
N ASP A 81 -0.05 14.24 -4.98
CA ASP A 81 0.56 15.47 -4.50
C ASP A 81 1.89 15.69 -5.23
N SER A 82 2.04 16.83 -5.92
CA SER A 82 3.22 17.16 -6.74
C SER A 82 4.51 17.34 -5.94
N SER A 83 4.43 17.43 -4.61
CA SER A 83 5.60 17.44 -3.73
C SER A 83 6.19 16.04 -3.48
N GLN A 84 5.48 14.99 -3.87
CA GLN A 84 5.88 13.60 -3.61
C GLN A 84 6.69 13.01 -4.77
N THR A 85 7.45 11.97 -4.49
CA THR A 85 8.14 11.17 -5.51
C THR A 85 7.93 9.68 -5.23
N PRO A 86 7.40 8.90 -6.18
CA PRO A 86 6.89 9.32 -7.48
C PRO A 86 5.60 10.17 -7.37
N TYR A 87 5.30 10.93 -8.43
CA TYR A 87 4.08 11.73 -8.60
C TYR A 87 3.47 11.45 -9.98
N ILE A 88 2.15 11.38 -10.03
CA ILE A 88 1.36 11.40 -11.28
C ILE A 88 0.04 12.10 -11.02
N LYS A 89 -0.57 12.72 -12.03
CA LYS A 89 -1.95 13.21 -11.91
C LYS A 89 -2.94 12.05 -11.91
N ALA A 90 -4.03 12.15 -11.15
CA ALA A 90 -5.09 11.15 -11.17
C ALA A 90 -5.71 10.99 -12.57
N SER A 91 -5.91 12.10 -13.30
CA SER A 91 -6.41 12.09 -14.69
C SER A 91 -5.48 11.34 -15.64
N GLU A 92 -4.16 11.52 -15.49
CA GLU A 92 -3.16 10.82 -16.29
C GLU A 92 -3.14 9.32 -15.98
N LEU A 93 -3.24 8.93 -14.71
CA LEU A 93 -3.42 7.53 -14.31
C LEU A 93 -4.62 6.91 -15.05
N TYR A 94 -5.77 7.58 -15.07
CA TYR A 94 -6.96 7.10 -15.76
C TYR A 94 -6.75 6.97 -17.27
N GLN A 95 -6.08 7.94 -17.88
CA GLN A 95 -5.77 7.95 -19.31
C GLN A 95 -4.83 6.82 -19.71
N VAL A 96 -3.74 6.59 -18.97
CA VAL A 96 -2.80 5.49 -19.22
C VAL A 96 -3.51 4.15 -19.09
N PHE A 97 -4.31 4.00 -18.03
CA PHE A 97 -5.16 2.82 -17.89
C PHE A 97 -6.33 2.80 -18.88
N GLY A 98 -6.54 3.78 -19.76
CA GLY A 98 -7.67 3.84 -20.69
C GLY A 98 -9.03 3.55 -20.02
N VAL A 99 -9.24 4.08 -18.82
CA VAL A 99 -10.44 3.90 -18.01
C VAL A 99 -11.06 5.28 -17.75
N ALA A 100 -12.38 5.40 -17.89
CA ALA A 100 -13.07 6.64 -17.54
C ALA A 100 -12.86 6.99 -16.05
N GLU A 101 -12.65 8.27 -15.73
CA GLU A 101 -12.30 8.71 -14.38
C GLU A 101 -13.32 8.26 -13.33
N SER A 102 -14.62 8.38 -13.63
CA SER A 102 -15.71 7.94 -12.75
C SER A 102 -15.65 6.44 -12.44
N THR A 103 -15.23 5.63 -13.41
CA THR A 103 -15.05 4.18 -13.21
C THR A 103 -13.84 3.91 -12.33
N GLY A 104 -12.70 4.55 -12.59
CA GLY A 104 -11.50 4.41 -11.77
C GLY A 104 -11.73 4.84 -10.31
N GLN A 105 -12.35 5.99 -10.10
CA GLN A 105 -12.75 6.49 -8.78
C GLN A 105 -13.73 5.54 -8.09
N GLY A 106 -14.75 5.06 -8.80
CA GLY A 106 -15.73 4.11 -8.26
C GLY A 106 -15.07 2.82 -7.78
N LYS A 107 -14.18 2.23 -8.59
CA LYS A 107 -13.41 1.03 -8.21
C LYS A 107 -12.48 1.30 -7.03
N SER A 108 -11.77 2.43 -7.04
CA SER A 108 -10.92 2.85 -5.93
C SER A 108 -11.71 2.98 -4.63
N LYS A 109 -12.89 3.60 -4.67
CA LYS A 109 -13.77 3.71 -3.50
C LYS A 109 -14.20 2.33 -2.99
N THR A 110 -14.67 1.44 -3.87
CA THR A 110 -15.03 0.06 -3.47
C THR A 110 -13.87 -0.65 -2.78
N ILE A 111 -12.64 -0.50 -3.28
CA ILE A 111 -11.44 -1.08 -2.69
C ILE A 111 -11.17 -0.50 -1.31
N ARG A 112 -11.13 0.84 -1.19
CA ARG A 112 -10.88 1.52 0.09
C ARG A 112 -11.90 1.14 1.14
N ASP A 113 -13.18 1.06 0.77
CA ASP A 113 -14.26 0.65 1.68
C ASP A 113 -14.11 -0.83 2.09
N ALA A 114 -13.86 -1.74 1.13
CA ALA A 114 -13.71 -3.18 1.41
C ALA A 114 -12.47 -3.51 2.26
N MET A 115 -11.40 -2.73 2.10
CA MET A 115 -10.12 -2.90 2.80
C MET A 115 -9.99 -2.00 4.02
N LYS A 116 -11.00 -1.17 4.30
CA LYS A 116 -11.01 -0.18 5.40
C LYS A 116 -9.79 0.73 5.39
N MET A 117 -9.36 1.14 4.19
CA MET A 117 -8.19 1.99 4.04
C MET A 117 -8.39 3.35 4.69
N SER A 118 -7.39 3.78 5.43
CA SER A 118 -7.34 5.07 6.13
C SER A 118 -5.95 5.66 5.96
N TYR A 119 -5.84 6.99 6.00
CA TYR A 119 -4.56 7.70 6.03
C TYR A 119 -3.77 7.44 7.32
N TYR A 120 -4.41 6.89 8.34
CA TYR A 120 -3.77 6.58 9.63
C TYR A 120 -3.36 5.10 9.76
N ASP A 121 -3.76 4.25 8.82
CA ASP A 121 -3.44 2.83 8.79
C ASP A 121 -2.18 2.60 7.95
N THR A 122 -1.20 1.93 8.53
CA THR A 122 0.08 1.63 7.88
C THR A 122 0.03 0.40 6.98
N THR A 123 -1.05 -0.39 7.02
CA THR A 123 -1.19 -1.65 6.26
C THR A 123 -0.96 -1.46 4.76
N TRP A 124 -1.42 -0.33 4.20
CA TRP A 124 -1.30 0.00 2.78
C TRP A 124 -0.36 1.20 2.55
N CYS A 125 0.50 1.50 3.52
CA CYS A 125 1.54 2.51 3.39
C CYS A 125 2.78 1.91 2.74
N LEU A 126 3.37 2.60 1.77
CA LEU A 126 4.63 2.15 1.18
C LEU A 126 5.75 2.16 2.23
N PRO A 127 6.69 1.18 2.19
CA PRO A 127 7.83 1.15 3.09
C PRO A 127 8.60 2.49 3.13
N SER A 128 8.88 3.08 1.97
CA SER A 128 9.54 4.39 1.85
C SER A 128 8.80 5.56 2.50
N ARG A 129 7.52 5.41 2.83
CA ARG A 129 6.72 6.45 3.51
C ARG A 129 6.58 6.23 5.01
N LEU A 130 6.93 5.05 5.53
CA LEU A 130 6.80 4.74 6.95
C LEU A 130 7.63 5.70 7.83
N ASP A 131 8.83 6.08 7.39
CA ASP A 131 9.71 7.02 8.10
C ASP A 131 9.03 8.34 8.46
N ARG A 132 8.11 8.82 7.62
CA ARG A 132 7.43 10.12 7.78
C ARG A 132 5.95 9.98 8.14
N HIS A 133 5.47 8.75 8.30
CA HIS A 133 4.06 8.51 8.55
C HIS A 133 3.66 9.00 9.96
N PRO A 134 2.58 9.80 10.10
CA PRO A 134 2.26 10.51 11.34
C PRO A 134 1.94 9.59 12.52
N THR A 135 1.44 8.38 12.24
CA THR A 135 1.00 7.43 13.26
C THR A 135 1.81 6.13 13.30
N ALA A 136 2.73 5.89 12.35
CA ALA A 136 3.45 4.62 12.29
C ALA A 136 4.40 4.39 13.47
N TRP A 137 4.76 5.47 14.14
CA TRP A 137 5.73 5.50 15.25
C TRP A 137 5.10 5.88 16.58
N LEU A 138 3.78 6.12 16.63
CA LEU A 138 3.08 6.48 17.85
C LEU A 138 2.87 5.23 18.71
N ILE A 139 3.53 5.17 19.86
CA ILE A 139 3.40 4.11 20.86
C ILE A 139 2.86 4.68 22.17
N SER A 140 2.22 3.83 22.98
CA SER A 140 1.81 4.22 24.33
C SER A 140 2.84 3.76 25.35
N VAL A 141 3.41 4.71 26.10
CA VAL A 141 4.31 4.45 27.23
C VAL A 141 3.68 5.08 28.46
N ASN A 142 3.36 4.26 29.48
CA ASN A 142 2.65 4.69 30.69
C ASN A 142 1.35 5.47 30.41
N GLY A 143 0.62 5.08 29.36
CA GLY A 143 -0.64 5.73 28.97
C GLY A 143 -0.49 7.02 28.17
N LEU A 144 0.74 7.50 27.91
CA LEU A 144 1.00 8.67 27.09
C LEU A 144 1.44 8.28 25.68
N PRO A 145 0.89 8.90 24.62
CA PRO A 145 1.37 8.69 23.26
C PRO A 145 2.72 9.39 23.09
N ILE A 146 3.73 8.64 22.65
CA ILE A 146 5.04 9.18 22.28
C ILE A 146 5.42 8.73 20.88
N ASP A 147 6.25 9.51 20.21
CA ASP A 147 6.86 9.14 18.95
C ASP A 147 8.14 8.34 19.21
N ALA A 148 8.11 7.05 18.86
CA ALA A 148 9.19 6.13 19.11
C ALA A 148 10.51 6.53 18.43
N ARG A 149 10.49 7.32 17.35
CA ARG A 149 11.71 7.80 16.67
C ARG A 149 12.60 8.64 17.59
N TYR A 150 11.99 9.28 18.59
CA TYR A 150 12.68 10.15 19.55
C TYR A 150 12.71 9.54 20.96
N ALA A 151 12.25 8.30 21.13
CA ALA A 151 12.31 7.60 22.41
C ALA A 151 13.73 7.05 22.67
N PRO A 152 14.12 6.80 23.94
CA PRO A 152 15.35 6.09 24.26
C PRO A 152 15.45 4.73 23.57
N SER A 153 16.68 4.29 23.27
CA SER A 153 16.94 3.04 22.53
C SER A 153 16.29 1.81 23.17
N GLU A 154 16.24 1.74 24.50
CA GLU A 154 15.60 0.63 25.20
C GLU A 154 14.09 0.55 24.90
N ILE A 155 13.43 1.71 24.76
CA ILE A 155 12.01 1.79 24.39
C ILE A 155 11.83 1.43 22.92
N GLN A 156 12.72 1.88 22.04
CA GLN A 156 12.68 1.55 20.62
C GLN A 156 12.83 0.04 20.38
N GLU A 157 13.82 -0.58 21.03
CA GLU A 157 14.07 -2.02 20.96
C GLU A 157 12.87 -2.83 21.45
N GLU A 158 12.30 -2.44 22.60
CA GLU A 158 11.14 -3.09 23.16
C GLU A 158 9.89 -2.90 22.27
N ALA A 159 9.68 -1.70 21.73
CA ALA A 159 8.59 -1.42 20.81
C ALA A 159 8.70 -2.26 19.53
N PHE A 160 9.91 -2.38 18.98
CA PHE A 160 10.16 -3.21 17.80
C PHE A 160 9.95 -4.70 18.10
N ARG A 161 10.48 -5.19 19.22
CA ARG A 161 10.28 -6.58 19.69
C ARG A 161 8.80 -6.93 19.83
N ARG A 162 7.96 -5.97 20.24
CA ARG A 162 6.51 -6.11 20.36
C ARG A 162 5.74 -5.87 19.05
N GLY A 163 6.42 -5.50 17.97
CA GLY A 163 5.80 -5.19 16.68
C GLY A 163 5.00 -3.88 16.69
N LEU A 164 5.29 -2.95 17.60
CA LEU A 164 4.62 -1.66 17.71
C LEU A 164 5.18 -0.59 16.76
N ILE A 165 6.40 -0.80 16.27
CA ILE A 165 7.04 0.03 15.24
C ILE A 165 7.57 -0.86 14.10
N PRO A 166 7.70 -0.34 12.87
CA PRO A 166 8.01 -1.17 11.71
C PRO A 166 9.48 -1.66 11.70
N TYR A 167 10.40 -0.87 12.24
CA TYR A 167 11.83 -1.19 12.37
C TYR A 167 12.45 -0.29 13.45
N LEU A 168 13.68 -0.62 13.87
CA LEU A 168 14.45 0.27 14.74
C LEU A 168 14.80 1.54 13.95
N PRO A 169 14.49 2.74 14.48
CA PRO A 169 14.88 3.97 13.82
C PRO A 169 16.42 4.08 13.82
N PRO A 170 17.01 4.83 12.88
CA PRO A 170 18.44 5.10 12.88
C PRO A 170 18.87 5.71 14.22
N ILE A 171 20.06 5.37 14.69
CA ILE A 171 20.64 5.99 15.88
C ILE A 171 20.78 7.49 15.59
N ASN A 172 20.04 8.32 16.34
CA ASN A 172 20.25 9.76 16.32
C ASN A 172 21.52 10.04 17.13
N ASP A 173 22.65 10.27 16.46
CA ASP A 173 23.89 10.76 17.09
C ASP A 173 23.82 12.25 17.49
N SER A 174 22.65 12.87 17.38
CA SER A 174 22.44 14.28 17.68
C SER A 174 22.03 14.45 19.14
N PHE A 175 23.02 14.69 20.00
CA PHE A 175 22.87 15.26 21.34
C PHE A 175 22.59 16.78 21.27
#